data_AF-A0A945UYK7-F1
#
_entry.id   AF-A0A945UYK7-F1
#
_cell.length_a   1.000
_cell.length_b   1.000
_cell.length_c   1.000
_cell.angle_alpha   90.00
_cell.angle_beta   90.00
_cell.angle_gamma   90.00
#
_symmetry.space_group_name_H-M   'P 1'
#
loop_
_entity.id
_entity.type
_entity.pdbx_description
1 polymer ?
#
loop_
_entity_poly.entity_id
_entity_poly.type
_entity_poly.pdbx_seq_one_letter_code
_entity_poly.pdbx_strand_id
1 'polypeptide(L)'
;MSDSNLVDPDIKQGLRILADSTKLKGTEGVARRLSKAADSGMIEDYNQAETIFDSLPLEKRATIKTTAESKAETIRLTNQKRQSVSSNIVEEKQTSGAEGGWDLGDPNSDEGIF
;
A
#
# COMPACT_ATOMS: atom_id res chain seq x y z
N MET A 1 -17.30 -16.49 19.66
CA MET A 1 -17.96 -16.65 18.35
C MET A 1 -16.84 -16.56 17.33
N SER A 2 -16.63 -17.61 16.54
CA SER A 2 -15.39 -17.81 15.78
C SER A 2 -15.26 -16.81 14.63
N ASP A 3 -14.11 -16.16 14.52
CA ASP A 3 -13.64 -15.35 13.38
C ASP A 3 -13.51 -16.14 12.05
N SER A 4 -14.28 -17.23 11.87
CA SER A 4 -14.17 -18.17 10.75
C SER A 4 -14.86 -17.70 9.47
N ASN A 5 -15.44 -16.49 9.45
CA ASN A 5 -16.14 -15.92 8.30
C ASN A 5 -15.39 -14.75 7.65
N LEU A 6 -14.23 -14.39 8.17
CA LEU A 6 -13.41 -13.29 7.64
C LEU A 6 -12.25 -13.84 6.80
N VAL A 7 -11.95 -13.16 5.70
CA VAL A 7 -10.76 -13.44 4.88
C VAL A 7 -9.54 -12.70 5.41
N ASP A 8 -8.37 -13.30 5.20
CA ASP A 8 -7.09 -12.75 5.62
C ASP A 8 -6.81 -11.36 5.01
N PRO A 9 -6.06 -10.50 5.71
CA PRO A 9 -5.70 -9.17 5.20
C PRO A 9 -4.97 -9.23 3.86
N ASP A 10 -4.16 -10.27 3.62
CA ASP A 10 -3.47 -10.48 2.34
C ASP A 10 -4.45 -10.77 1.21
N ILE A 11 -5.51 -11.54 1.49
CA ILE A 11 -6.60 -11.79 0.54
C ILE A 11 -7.34 -10.48 0.26
N LYS A 12 -7.64 -9.67 1.29
CA LYS A 12 -8.27 -8.35 1.11
C LYS A 12 -7.44 -7.42 0.22
N GLN A 13 -6.11 -7.41 0.40
CA GLN A 13 -5.21 -6.65 -0.45
C GLN A 13 -5.20 -7.19 -1.89
N GLY A 14 -5.13 -8.52 -2.07
CA GLY A 14 -5.22 -9.17 -3.37
C GLY A 14 -6.51 -8.82 -4.12
N LEU A 15 -7.65 -8.85 -3.44
CA LEU A 15 -8.95 -8.45 -3.98
C LEU A 15 -8.99 -6.98 -4.41
N ARG A 16 -8.37 -6.07 -3.65
CA ARG A 16 -8.24 -4.65 -4.05
C ARG A 16 -7.44 -4.49 -5.33
N ILE A 17 -6.32 -5.21 -5.44
CA ILE A 17 -5.49 -5.17 -6.65
C ILE A 17 -6.25 -5.74 -7.85
N LEU A 18 -6.99 -6.84 -7.66
CA LEU A 18 -7.87 -7.40 -8.69
C LEU A 18 -8.98 -6.42 -9.08
N ALA A 19 -9.63 -5.75 -8.11
CA ALA A 19 -10.65 -4.73 -8.37
C ALA A 19 -10.08 -3.58 -9.21
N ASP A 20 -8.90 -3.08 -8.88
CA ASP A 20 -8.26 -2.01 -9.64
C ASP A 20 -7.79 -2.45 -11.03
N SER A 21 -7.53 -3.74 -11.22
CA SER A 21 -7.11 -4.31 -12.51
C SER A 21 -8.30 -4.69 -13.39
N THR A 22 -9.49 -4.86 -12.81
CA THR A 22 -10.76 -5.14 -13.49
C THR A 22 -11.53 -3.89 -13.89
N LYS A 23 -11.06 -2.67 -13.58
CA LYS A 23 -11.71 -1.39 -13.98
C LYS A 23 -11.66 -1.07 -15.49
N LEU A 24 -11.40 -2.07 -16.34
CA LEU A 24 -11.42 -1.97 -17.80
C LEU A 24 -12.85 -1.84 -18.33
N LYS A 25 -12.99 -1.27 -19.55
CA LYS A 25 -14.29 -1.08 -20.20
C LYS A 25 -15.02 -2.43 -20.33
N GLY A 26 -16.16 -2.56 -19.66
CA GLY A 26 -17.03 -3.75 -19.72
C GLY A 26 -16.86 -4.77 -18.60
N THR A 27 -16.08 -4.51 -17.55
CA THR A 27 -15.95 -5.37 -16.35
C THR A 27 -16.19 -4.63 -15.03
N GLU A 28 -16.81 -3.45 -15.09
CA GLU A 28 -17.04 -2.58 -13.92
C GLU A 28 -17.86 -3.26 -12.82
N GLY A 29 -18.85 -4.08 -13.18
CA GLY A 29 -19.63 -4.86 -12.22
C GLY A 29 -18.76 -5.84 -11.42
N VAL A 30 -17.75 -6.45 -12.06
CA VAL A 30 -16.79 -7.35 -11.40
C VAL A 30 -15.87 -6.56 -10.48
N ALA A 31 -15.36 -5.42 -10.95
CA ALA A 31 -14.53 -4.52 -10.15
C ALA A 31 -15.22 -4.05 -8.86
N ARG A 32 -16.50 -3.67 -8.94
CA ARG A 32 -17.29 -3.28 -7.76
C ARG A 32 -17.42 -4.42 -6.75
N ARG A 33 -17.63 -5.65 -7.22
CA ARG A 33 -17.82 -6.83 -6.36
C ARG A 33 -16.51 -7.26 -5.70
N LEU A 34 -15.41 -7.24 -6.43
CA LEU A 34 -14.06 -7.44 -5.88
C LEU A 34 -13.72 -6.38 -4.83
N SER A 35 -14.04 -5.10 -5.09
CA SER A 35 -13.85 -4.02 -4.11
C SER A 35 -14.69 -4.25 -2.86
N LYS A 36 -15.97 -4.61 -3.03
CA LYS A 36 -16.87 -4.90 -1.91
C LYS A 36 -16.32 -6.03 -1.03
N ALA A 37 -15.88 -7.12 -1.64
CA ALA A 37 -15.27 -8.24 -0.93
C ALA A 37 -13.97 -7.85 -0.20
N ALA A 38 -13.16 -7.00 -0.83
CA ALA A 38 -11.96 -6.46 -0.21
C ALA A 38 -12.25 -5.54 0.99
N ASP A 39 -13.36 -4.81 0.97
CA ASP A 39 -13.74 -3.89 2.04
C ASP A 39 -14.40 -4.65 3.20
N SER A 40 -15.41 -5.47 2.91
CA SER A 40 -16.13 -6.26 3.92
C SER A 40 -15.22 -7.31 4.55
N GLY A 41 -14.35 -7.94 3.76
CA GLY A 41 -13.54 -9.07 4.21
C GLY A 41 -14.37 -10.30 4.55
N MET A 42 -15.63 -10.38 4.13
CA MET A 42 -16.50 -11.53 4.39
C MET A 42 -16.25 -12.63 3.35
N ILE A 43 -16.18 -13.88 3.81
CA ILE A 43 -15.98 -15.04 2.92
C ILE A 43 -17.09 -15.18 1.87
N GLU A 44 -18.31 -14.80 2.20
CA GLU A 44 -19.45 -14.83 1.28
C GLU A 44 -19.28 -13.84 0.11
N ASP A 45 -18.83 -12.62 0.41
CA ASP A 45 -18.54 -11.62 -0.62
C ASP A 45 -17.33 -12.06 -1.47
N TYR A 46 -16.32 -12.70 -0.87
CA TYR A 46 -15.20 -13.29 -1.59
C TYR A 46 -15.69 -14.34 -2.61
N ASN A 47 -16.49 -15.32 -2.16
CA ASN A 47 -16.99 -16.39 -3.02
C ASN A 47 -17.83 -15.85 -4.19
N GLN A 48 -18.64 -14.81 -3.93
CA GLN A 48 -19.40 -14.14 -4.99
C GLN A 48 -18.49 -13.43 -5.99
N ALA A 49 -17.47 -12.73 -5.50
CA ALA A 49 -16.52 -12.02 -6.35
C ALA A 49 -15.70 -13.00 -7.22
N GLU A 50 -15.27 -14.14 -6.65
CA GLU A 50 -14.58 -15.21 -7.36
C GLU A 50 -15.45 -15.82 -8.47
N THR A 51 -16.68 -16.22 -8.15
CA THR A 51 -17.63 -16.78 -9.12
C THR A 51 -17.84 -15.83 -10.32
N ILE A 52 -17.96 -14.53 -10.04
CA ILE A 52 -18.23 -13.52 -11.05
C ILE A 52 -16.97 -13.22 -11.86
N PHE A 53 -15.80 -13.23 -11.24
CA PHE A 53 -14.53 -13.13 -11.94
C PHE A 53 -14.30 -14.31 -12.89
N ASP A 54 -14.63 -15.53 -12.44
CA ASP A 54 -14.48 -16.74 -13.24
C ASP A 54 -15.49 -16.85 -14.39
N SER A 55 -16.63 -16.17 -14.28
CA SER A 55 -17.59 -16.03 -15.37
C SER A 55 -17.09 -15.16 -16.54
N LEU A 56 -15.99 -14.42 -16.36
CA LEU A 56 -15.41 -13.61 -17.43
C LEU A 56 -14.77 -14.49 -18.52
N PRO A 57 -14.77 -14.03 -19.79
CA PRO A 57 -14.01 -14.68 -20.85
C PRO A 57 -12.53 -14.86 -20.47
N LEU A 58 -11.94 -16.00 -20.86
CA LEU A 58 -10.56 -16.34 -20.54
C LEU A 58 -9.56 -15.25 -20.92
N GLU A 59 -9.76 -14.61 -22.07
CA GLU A 59 -8.92 -13.50 -22.53
C GLU A 59 -8.93 -12.33 -21.53
N LYS A 60 -10.12 -11.93 -21.05
CA LYS A 60 -10.25 -10.86 -20.06
C LYS A 60 -9.61 -11.26 -18.73
N ARG A 61 -9.84 -12.49 -18.27
CA ARG A 61 -9.23 -13.02 -17.04
C ARG A 61 -7.72 -12.99 -17.12
N ALA A 62 -7.14 -13.39 -18.25
CA ALA A 62 -5.70 -13.37 -18.49
C ALA A 62 -5.14 -11.93 -18.44
N THR A 63 -5.75 -10.99 -19.18
CA THR A 63 -5.33 -9.58 -19.15
C THR A 63 -5.39 -8.98 -17.75
N ILE A 64 -6.47 -9.24 -17.02
CA ILE A 64 -6.65 -8.76 -15.65
C ILE A 64 -5.59 -9.37 -14.74
N LYS A 65 -5.33 -10.68 -14.85
CA LYS A 65 -4.33 -11.39 -14.06
C LYS A 65 -2.94 -10.78 -14.25
N THR A 66 -2.49 -10.61 -15.49
CA THR A 66 -1.19 -10.00 -15.79
C THR A 66 -1.08 -8.57 -15.25
N THR A 67 -2.17 -7.79 -15.36
CA THR A 67 -2.21 -6.43 -14.81
C THR A 67 -2.12 -6.44 -13.28
N ALA A 68 -2.84 -7.35 -12.63
CA ALA A 68 -2.85 -7.51 -11.19
C ALA A 68 -1.48 -7.95 -10.66
N GLU A 69 -0.82 -8.90 -11.32
CA GLU A 69 0.54 -9.36 -10.98
C GLU A 69 1.55 -8.20 -11.07
N SER A 70 1.51 -7.40 -12.14
CA SER A 70 2.37 -6.23 -12.30
C SER A 70 2.15 -5.18 -11.20
N LYS A 71 0.89 -4.93 -10.83
CA LYS A 71 0.54 -4.02 -9.72
C LYS A 71 0.99 -4.57 -8.37
N ALA A 72 0.78 -5.85 -8.11
CA ALA A 72 1.21 -6.51 -6.89
C ALA A 72 2.73 -6.42 -6.71
N GLU A 73 3.49 -6.66 -7.78
CA GLU A 73 4.95 -6.54 -7.76
C GLU A 73 5.39 -5.09 -7.51
N THR A 74 4.74 -4.12 -8.15
CA THR A 74 5.01 -2.69 -7.91
C THR A 74 4.79 -2.32 -6.45
N ILE A 75 3.70 -2.78 -5.84
CA ILE A 75 3.40 -2.55 -4.41
C ILE A 75 4.45 -3.23 -3.53
N ARG A 76 4.83 -4.48 -3.84
CA ARG A 76 5.86 -5.23 -3.09
C ARG A 76 7.19 -4.48 -3.08
N LEU A 77 7.68 -4.07 -4.25
CA LEU A 77 8.92 -3.30 -4.40
C LEU A 77 8.85 -1.95 -3.68
N THR A 78 7.72 -1.25 -3.80
CA THR A 78 7.50 0.03 -3.11
C THR A 78 7.49 -0.14 -1.59
N ASN A 79 6.88 -1.21 -1.08
CA ASN A 79 6.86 -1.52 0.34
C ASN A 79 8.26 -1.90 0.86
N GLN A 80 9.01 -2.69 0.11
CA GLN A 80 10.39 -3.05 0.44
C GLN A 80 11.28 -1.79 0.52
N LYS A 81 11.16 -0.88 -0.45
CA LYS A 81 11.89 0.39 -0.43
C LYS A 81 11.51 1.24 0.79
N ARG A 82 10.22 1.33 1.13
CA ARG A 82 9.77 2.06 2.32
C ARG A 82 10.32 1.46 3.61
N GLN A 83 10.35 0.14 3.73
CA GLN A 83 10.96 -0.51 4.89
C GLN A 83 12.45 -0.19 5.01
N SER A 84 13.21 -0.21 3.90
CA SER A 84 14.63 0.18 3.94
C SER A 84 14.85 1.65 4.33
N VAL A 85 13.97 2.56 3.91
CA VAL A 85 14.08 3.99 4.26
C VAL A 85 13.67 4.24 5.71
N SER A 86 12.61 3.57 6.20
CA SER A 86 12.18 3.66 7.59
C SER A 86 13.24 3.12 8.57
N SER A 87 13.95 2.04 8.18
CA SER A 87 15.08 1.53 8.97
C SER A 87 16.23 2.54 9.07
N ASN A 88 16.55 3.23 7.96
CA ASN A 88 17.62 4.24 7.95
C ASN A 88 17.30 5.48 8.80
N ILE A 89 16.03 5.92 8.86
CA ILE A 89 15.61 7.10 9.64
C ILE A 89 15.64 6.83 11.16
N VAL A 90 15.41 5.58 11.58
CA VAL A 90 15.46 5.20 13.01
C VAL A 90 16.90 5.16 13.51
N GLU A 91 17.86 4.76 12.67
CA GLU A 91 19.27 4.64 13.05
C GLU A 91 19.99 6.00 13.16
N GLU A 92 19.60 7.00 12.35
CA GLU A 92 20.14 8.38 12.46
C GLU A 92 19.63 9.14 13.70
N LYS A 93 18.51 8.75 14.31
CA LYS A 93 17.95 9.47 15.46
C LYS A 93 18.53 9.03 16.82
N GLN A 94 19.41 8.03 16.86
CA GLN A 94 20.06 7.55 18.09
C GLN A 94 21.52 7.98 18.25
N THR A 95 22.16 8.63 17.26
CA THR A 95 23.58 9.02 17.33
C THR A 95 23.85 10.52 17.56
N SER A 96 22.83 11.38 17.63
CA SER A 96 22.99 12.80 18.01
C SER A 96 22.49 13.05 19.44
N GLY A 97 23.16 12.40 20.39
CA GLY A 97 22.79 12.40 21.79
C GLY A 97 23.98 12.52 22.74
N ALA A 98 24.98 13.34 22.42
CA ALA A 98 25.91 13.96 23.36
C ALA A 98 26.79 14.96 22.60
N GLU A 99 27.39 15.89 23.36
CA GLU A 99 28.52 16.77 23.04
C GLU A 99 28.35 17.96 22.08
N GLY A 100 28.42 19.16 22.68
CA GLY A 100 28.52 20.45 21.99
C GLY A 100 27.88 21.58 22.78
N GLY A 101 28.51 21.98 23.89
CA GLY A 101 28.17 23.24 24.55
C GLY A 101 28.30 24.39 23.55
N TRP A 102 27.24 25.18 23.41
CA TRP A 102 27.23 26.35 22.56
C TRP A 102 28.06 27.45 23.24
N ASP A 103 29.37 27.44 22.98
CA ASP A 103 30.23 28.60 23.18
C ASP A 103 29.85 29.63 22.10
N LEU A 104 28.96 30.56 22.47
CA LEU A 104 28.62 31.72 21.66
C LEU A 104 29.78 32.72 21.72
N GLY A 105 30.84 32.41 21.00
CA GLY A 105 31.86 33.38 20.62
C GLY A 105 31.22 34.42 19.70
N ASP A 106 30.99 35.62 20.24
CA ASP A 106 30.52 36.82 19.56
C ASP A 106 31.49 37.24 18.45
N PRO A 107 31.10 37.18 17.16
CA PRO A 107 31.91 37.70 16.08
C PRO A 107 31.24 38.93 15.49
N ASN A 108 31.77 40.09 15.91
CA ASN A 108 31.99 41.29 15.09
C ASN A 108 31.04 42.48 15.30
N SER A 109 31.54 43.42 16.11
CA SER A 109 31.85 44.82 15.78
C SER A 109 30.92 45.63 14.86
N ASP A 110 30.52 46.78 15.41
CA ASP A 110 30.45 48.12 14.80
C ASP A 110 29.27 48.46 13.86
N GLU A 111 28.24 49.10 14.44
CA GLU A 111 27.58 50.25 13.80
C GLU A 111 27.24 51.28 14.89
N GLY A 112 28.00 52.37 14.94
CA GLY A 112 27.65 53.56 15.70
C GLY A 112 26.57 54.37 15.00
N ILE A 113 25.63 54.96 15.74
CA ILE A 113 25.05 56.28 15.45
C ILE A 113 24.20 56.81 16.63
N PHE A 114 24.51 58.07 16.98
CA PHE A 114 23.86 59.06 17.88
C PHE A 114 24.10 58.97 19.39
#